data_AF-A0A350C8Y1-F1
#
_entry.id   AF-A0A350C8Y1-F1
#
_cell.length_a   1.000
_cell.length_b   1.000
_cell.length_c   1.000
_cell.angle_alpha   90.00
_cell.angle_beta   90.00
_cell.angle_gamma   90.00
#
_symmetry.space_group_name_H-M   'P 1'
#
loop_
_entity.id
_entity.type
_entity.pdbx_description
1 polymer ?
#
loop_
_entity_poly.entity_id
_entity_poly.type
_entity_poly.pdbx_seq_one_letter_code
_entity_poly.pdbx_strand_id
1 'polypeptide(L)'
;MVSFLNLIRDEISAKLKNGSQRPASEKEAIDKVVTDIITHLRSGIESGWMNVFVESVPDGKGGFTSIGAYNADNAASLTEILPRMKDMHPGTQVELNVDKVGDYAIHRVQLGEGLLDVFDRLFGVRRDTFVAVGKDYVWLSSGDNALESLKKSLAALAPPAATPAAVHLEITMLPWARQMNDFYSKQTPPKEREALSAWKAAERSRARGLEAFEKGSDSIVVDVKAEAGHLLTSVRLDTGILRFIGKEMAAFSKENLEAE
;
A
#
# COMPACT_ATOMS: atom_id res chain seq x y z
N MET A 1 4.12 4.41 -18.29
CA MET A 1 3.66 4.32 -16.88
C MET A 1 2.16 4.17 -16.82
N VAL A 2 1.45 4.94 -17.65
CA VAL A 2 0.07 4.67 -18.06
C VAL A 2 -0.18 3.20 -18.37
N SER A 3 0.70 2.53 -19.13
CA SER A 3 0.60 1.09 -19.40
C SER A 3 0.69 0.19 -18.15
N PHE A 4 1.49 0.56 -17.14
CA PHE A 4 1.58 -0.19 -15.88
C PHE A 4 0.31 -0.02 -15.03
N LEU A 5 -0.21 1.20 -14.92
CA LEU A 5 -1.48 1.45 -14.25
C LEU A 5 -2.66 0.74 -14.95
N ASN A 6 -2.66 0.71 -16.29
CA ASN A 6 -3.64 -0.06 -17.06
C ASN A 6 -3.51 -1.56 -16.80
N LEU A 7 -2.27 -2.09 -16.70
CA LEU A 7 -2.05 -3.49 -16.36
C LEU A 7 -2.62 -3.82 -14.97
N ILE A 8 -2.38 -2.96 -13.96
CA ILE A 8 -2.96 -3.12 -12.61
C ILE A 8 -4.48 -3.13 -12.68
N ARG A 9 -5.09 -2.16 -13.38
CA ARG A 9 -6.54 -2.11 -13.59
C ARG A 9 -7.03 -3.43 -14.18
N ASP A 10 -6.44 -3.84 -15.30
CA ASP A 10 -6.88 -5.01 -16.07
C ASP A 10 -6.73 -6.30 -15.26
N GLU A 11 -5.67 -6.42 -14.46
CA GLU A 11 -5.48 -7.55 -13.53
C GLU A 11 -6.55 -7.57 -12.42
N ILE A 12 -6.85 -6.41 -11.82
CA ILE A 12 -7.92 -6.30 -10.81
C ILE A 12 -9.27 -6.65 -11.44
N SER A 13 -9.60 -6.07 -12.59
CA SER A 13 -10.83 -6.37 -13.33
C SER A 13 -10.93 -7.86 -13.67
N ALA A 14 -9.83 -8.48 -14.11
CA ALA A 14 -9.79 -9.92 -14.41
C ALA A 14 -10.01 -10.77 -13.15
N LYS A 15 -9.37 -10.41 -12.03
CA LYS A 15 -9.57 -11.08 -10.72
C LYS A 15 -11.02 -10.96 -10.23
N LEU A 16 -11.64 -9.79 -10.37
CA LEU A 16 -13.05 -9.59 -10.01
C LEU A 16 -13.98 -10.45 -10.88
N LYS A 17 -13.73 -10.51 -12.19
CA LYS A 17 -14.55 -11.30 -13.13
C LYS A 17 -14.40 -12.80 -12.92
N ASN A 18 -13.16 -13.28 -12.81
CA ASN A 18 -12.84 -14.70 -12.95
C ASN A 18 -12.46 -15.41 -11.63
N GLY A 19 -12.09 -14.66 -10.59
CA GLY A 19 -11.53 -15.23 -9.35
C GLY A 19 -12.25 -14.84 -8.06
N SER A 20 -13.20 -13.90 -8.14
CA SER A 20 -13.89 -13.37 -6.96
C SER A 20 -15.27 -14.01 -6.77
N GLN A 21 -15.59 -14.38 -5.52
CA GLN A 21 -16.91 -14.86 -5.10
C GLN A 21 -17.84 -13.72 -4.65
N ARG A 22 -17.44 -12.46 -4.83
CA ARG A 22 -18.25 -11.30 -4.44
C ARG A 22 -19.56 -11.19 -5.24
N PRO A 23 -20.61 -10.56 -4.68
CA PRO A 23 -21.80 -10.17 -5.43
C PRO A 23 -21.47 -9.35 -6.69
N ALA A 24 -22.29 -9.48 -7.73
CA ALA A 24 -22.08 -8.75 -9.00
C ALA A 24 -22.05 -7.23 -8.80
N SER A 25 -22.91 -6.70 -7.93
CA SER A 25 -22.97 -5.27 -7.58
C SER A 25 -21.67 -4.78 -6.93
N GLU A 26 -21.10 -5.55 -5.99
CA GLU A 26 -19.79 -5.21 -5.39
C GLU A 26 -18.68 -5.24 -6.44
N LYS A 27 -18.66 -6.25 -7.33
CA LYS A 27 -17.65 -6.34 -8.39
C LYS A 27 -17.71 -5.13 -9.31
N GLU A 28 -18.89 -4.73 -9.74
CA GLU A 28 -19.09 -3.54 -10.59
C GLU A 28 -18.66 -2.26 -9.87
N ALA A 29 -19.04 -2.09 -8.60
CA ALA A 29 -18.65 -0.93 -7.80
C ALA A 29 -17.13 -0.86 -7.59
N ILE A 30 -16.48 -1.99 -7.26
CA ILE A 30 -15.02 -2.06 -7.11
C ILE A 30 -14.33 -1.74 -8.44
N ASP A 31 -14.76 -2.35 -9.55
CA ASP A 31 -14.17 -2.15 -10.87
C ASP A 31 -14.24 -0.66 -11.29
N LYS A 32 -15.39 -0.03 -11.07
CA LYS A 32 -15.61 1.39 -11.34
C LYS A 32 -14.73 2.29 -10.48
N VAL A 33 -14.74 2.09 -9.15
CA VAL A 33 -13.94 2.92 -8.24
C VAL A 33 -12.44 2.76 -8.50
N VAL A 34 -11.96 1.54 -8.71
CA VAL A 34 -10.55 1.29 -9.05
C VAL A 34 -10.18 1.96 -10.37
N THR A 35 -11.05 1.89 -11.38
CA THR A 35 -10.85 2.56 -12.67
C THR A 35 -10.79 4.09 -12.51
N ASP A 36 -11.67 4.67 -11.69
CA ASP A 36 -11.70 6.10 -11.40
C ASP A 36 -10.41 6.54 -10.67
N ILE A 37 -9.96 5.79 -9.65
CA ILE A 37 -8.69 6.05 -8.93
C ILE A 37 -7.49 5.95 -9.86
N ILE A 38 -7.43 4.91 -10.71
CA ILE A 38 -6.33 4.73 -11.66
C ILE A 38 -6.30 5.86 -12.68
N THR A 39 -7.47 6.30 -13.16
CA THR A 39 -7.59 7.43 -14.08
C THR A 39 -7.14 8.72 -13.40
N HIS A 40 -7.49 8.92 -12.13
CA HIS A 40 -7.04 10.05 -11.33
C HIS A 40 -5.52 10.08 -11.19
N LEU A 41 -4.89 8.96 -10.80
CA LEU A 41 -3.42 8.83 -10.70
C LEU A 41 -2.74 9.06 -12.06
N ARG A 42 -3.36 8.62 -13.16
CA ARG A 42 -2.83 8.83 -14.51
C ARG A 42 -2.68 10.31 -14.86
N SER A 43 -3.60 11.16 -14.42
CA SER A 43 -3.54 12.60 -14.72
C SER A 43 -2.26 13.25 -14.21
N GLY A 44 -1.77 12.87 -13.03
CA GLY A 44 -0.47 13.35 -12.51
C GLY A 44 0.73 12.82 -13.29
N ILE A 45 0.67 11.57 -13.77
CA ILE A 45 1.73 11.03 -14.63
C ILE A 45 1.77 11.76 -15.98
N GLU A 46 0.60 11.99 -16.58
CA GLU A 46 0.47 12.66 -17.88
C GLU A 46 0.91 14.13 -17.83
N SER A 47 0.82 14.78 -16.66
CA SER A 47 1.36 16.12 -16.45
C SER A 47 2.88 16.17 -16.28
N GLY A 48 3.53 15.01 -16.35
CA GLY A 48 4.98 14.86 -16.39
C GLY A 48 5.63 14.58 -15.05
N TRP A 49 4.83 14.42 -13.96
CA TRP A 49 5.38 14.19 -12.64
C TRP A 49 4.35 13.58 -11.68
N MET A 50 4.64 12.41 -11.11
CA MET A 50 3.93 11.87 -9.94
C MET A 50 4.96 11.41 -8.90
N ASN A 51 5.01 12.03 -7.73
CA ASN A 51 5.75 11.49 -6.59
C ASN A 51 4.79 10.66 -5.73
N VAL A 52 5.18 9.44 -5.34
CA VAL A 52 4.37 8.62 -4.42
C VAL A 52 5.28 8.14 -3.30
N PHE A 53 5.33 8.85 -2.17
CA PHE A 53 6.06 8.30 -1.03
C PHE A 53 5.11 7.50 -0.13
N VAL A 54 5.63 6.49 0.56
CA VAL A 54 4.94 5.78 1.64
C VAL A 54 5.90 5.64 2.82
N GLU A 55 5.67 6.44 3.84
CA GLU A 55 6.38 6.32 5.11
C GLU A 55 5.58 5.45 6.07
N SER A 56 6.26 4.63 6.87
CA SER A 56 5.63 3.84 7.93
C SER A 56 6.37 4.04 9.23
N VAL A 57 5.70 4.62 10.22
CA VAL A 57 6.27 4.97 11.51
C VAL A 57 5.70 4.04 12.58
N PRO A 58 6.53 3.30 13.33
CA PRO A 58 6.05 2.48 14.45
C PRO A 58 5.26 3.31 15.46
N ASP A 59 4.14 2.77 15.96
CA ASP A 59 3.28 3.46 16.92
C ASP A 59 3.69 3.26 18.40
N GLY A 60 4.75 2.48 18.64
CA GLY A 60 5.24 2.13 19.97
C GLY A 60 4.39 1.09 20.73
N LYS A 61 3.29 0.61 20.15
CA LYS A 61 2.36 -0.38 20.71
C LYS A 61 2.34 -1.70 19.94
N GLY A 62 3.28 -1.85 18.99
CA GLY A 62 3.40 -3.04 18.14
C GLY A 62 2.73 -2.88 16.77
N GLY A 63 2.12 -1.74 16.48
CA GLY A 63 1.61 -1.37 15.16
C GLY A 63 2.45 -0.28 14.49
N PHE A 64 1.94 0.25 13.39
CA PHE A 64 2.53 1.39 12.69
C PHE A 64 1.45 2.29 12.10
N THR A 65 1.80 3.57 11.91
CA THR A 65 1.03 4.49 11.08
C THR A 65 1.73 4.58 9.73
N SER A 66 0.98 4.34 8.65
CA SER A 66 1.43 4.60 7.30
C SER A 66 0.96 5.98 6.86
N ILE A 67 1.82 6.73 6.17
CA ILE A 67 1.48 7.98 5.50
C ILE A 67 1.96 7.85 4.06
N GLY A 68 1.07 8.08 3.12
CA GLY A 68 1.45 8.27 1.73
C GLY A 68 0.99 9.61 1.21
N ALA A 69 1.66 10.12 0.19
CA ALA A 69 1.14 11.25 -0.57
C ALA A 69 1.50 11.14 -2.03
N TYR A 70 0.66 11.74 -2.86
CA TYR A 70 0.93 11.92 -4.27
C TYR A 70 0.44 13.26 -4.78
N ASN A 71 1.05 13.73 -5.87
CA ASN A 71 0.56 14.88 -6.60
C ASN A 71 -0.33 14.43 -7.77
N ALA A 72 -1.34 15.24 -8.07
CA ALA A 72 -2.23 15.06 -9.20
C ALA A 72 -2.77 16.42 -9.63
N ASP A 73 -2.72 16.70 -10.93
CA ASP A 73 -3.22 17.96 -11.53
C ASP A 73 -4.68 18.26 -11.19
N ASN A 74 -5.46 17.21 -10.91
CA ASN A 74 -6.85 17.31 -10.50
C ASN A 74 -7.11 16.59 -9.18
N ALA A 75 -6.24 16.78 -8.17
CA ALA A 75 -6.36 16.17 -6.83
C ALA A 75 -7.78 16.33 -6.25
N ALA A 76 -8.40 17.49 -6.46
CA ALA A 76 -9.77 17.79 -6.00
C ALA A 76 -10.83 16.79 -6.50
N SER A 77 -10.69 16.22 -7.70
CA SER A 77 -11.64 15.22 -8.24
C SER A 77 -11.74 13.95 -7.40
N LEU A 78 -10.75 13.67 -6.53
CA LEU A 78 -10.84 12.53 -5.63
C LEU A 78 -12.05 12.63 -4.70
N THR A 79 -12.48 13.85 -4.36
CA THR A 79 -13.67 14.10 -3.52
C THR A 79 -14.98 13.58 -4.13
N GLU A 80 -15.02 13.41 -5.46
CA GLU A 80 -16.16 12.83 -6.18
C GLU A 80 -16.10 11.29 -6.25
N ILE A 81 -14.89 10.72 -6.12
CA ILE A 81 -14.63 9.28 -6.16
C ILE A 81 -14.88 8.66 -4.79
N LEU A 82 -14.38 9.29 -3.72
CA LEU A 82 -14.44 8.76 -2.34
C LEU A 82 -15.85 8.28 -1.94
N PRO A 83 -16.95 9.04 -2.14
CA PRO A 83 -18.27 8.60 -1.72
C PRO A 83 -18.74 7.28 -2.35
N ARG A 84 -18.29 6.98 -3.57
CA ARG A 84 -18.64 5.75 -4.31
C ARG A 84 -18.03 4.50 -3.68
N MET A 85 -17.00 4.65 -2.84
CA MET A 85 -16.40 3.52 -2.13
C MET A 85 -17.39 2.80 -1.21
N LYS A 86 -18.45 3.47 -0.74
CA LYS A 86 -19.51 2.86 0.09
C LYS A 86 -20.19 1.66 -0.60
N ASP A 87 -20.22 1.67 -1.93
CA ASP A 87 -20.87 0.63 -2.72
C ASP A 87 -19.95 -0.58 -2.97
N MET A 88 -18.65 -0.48 -2.65
CA MET A 88 -17.67 -1.53 -2.91
C MET A 88 -17.85 -2.76 -2.00
N HIS A 89 -18.32 -2.55 -0.78
CA HIS A 89 -18.54 -3.63 0.18
C HIS A 89 -19.42 -3.17 1.36
N PRO A 90 -20.34 -4.01 1.87
CA PRO A 90 -21.07 -3.73 3.09
C PRO A 90 -20.15 -3.33 4.25
N GLY A 91 -20.54 -2.28 4.97
CA GLY A 91 -19.74 -1.76 6.09
C GLY A 91 -18.61 -0.82 5.69
N THR A 92 -18.39 -0.55 4.40
CA THR A 92 -17.51 0.54 3.97
C THR A 92 -18.18 1.88 4.29
N GLN A 93 -17.47 2.75 5.01
CA GLN A 93 -17.95 4.07 5.39
C GLN A 93 -17.05 5.15 4.82
N VAL A 94 -17.67 6.25 4.38
CA VAL A 94 -16.96 7.43 3.88
C VAL A 94 -17.66 8.68 4.42
N GLU A 95 -16.88 9.55 5.04
CA GLU A 95 -17.30 10.85 5.54
C GLU A 95 -16.39 11.91 4.96
N LEU A 96 -16.96 12.89 4.28
CA LEU A 96 -16.18 13.98 3.71
C LEU A 96 -16.06 15.13 4.71
N ASN A 97 -14.95 15.87 4.66
CA ASN A 97 -14.74 17.10 5.42
C ASN A 97 -14.83 16.91 6.95
N VAL A 98 -14.22 15.84 7.46
CA VAL A 98 -14.18 15.53 8.89
C VAL A 98 -13.19 16.43 9.66
N ASP A 99 -12.19 16.99 8.98
CA ASP A 99 -11.22 17.95 9.52
C ASP A 99 -10.60 18.79 8.39
N LYS A 100 -9.72 19.74 8.72
CA LYS A 100 -9.01 20.61 7.77
C LYS A 100 -7.64 21.03 8.32
N VAL A 101 -6.62 21.09 7.46
CA VAL A 101 -5.31 21.69 7.75
C VAL A 101 -4.88 22.56 6.58
N GLY A 102 -4.72 23.87 6.81
CA GLY A 102 -4.44 24.82 5.73
C GLY A 102 -5.52 24.75 4.65
N ASP A 103 -5.12 24.50 3.41
CA ASP A 103 -6.04 24.34 2.26
C ASP A 103 -6.45 22.87 1.99
N TYR A 104 -6.03 21.93 2.82
CA TYR A 104 -6.39 20.52 2.68
C TYR A 104 -7.67 20.19 3.44
N ALA A 105 -8.68 19.70 2.72
CA ALA A 105 -9.86 19.08 3.34
C ALA A 105 -9.55 17.62 3.70
N ILE A 106 -9.85 17.19 4.92
CA ILE A 106 -9.61 15.82 5.37
C ILE A 106 -10.91 15.03 5.34
N HIS A 107 -10.87 13.84 4.75
CA HIS A 107 -11.98 12.89 4.64
C HIS A 107 -11.64 11.61 5.41
N ARG A 108 -12.66 10.93 5.95
CA ARG A 108 -12.52 9.62 6.61
C ARG A 108 -13.02 8.53 5.67
N VAL A 109 -12.22 7.50 5.49
CA VAL A 109 -12.57 6.27 4.77
C VAL A 109 -12.33 5.09 5.70
N GLN A 110 -13.32 4.25 5.87
CA GLN A 110 -13.23 3.01 6.63
C GLN A 110 -13.67 1.88 5.72
N LEU A 111 -12.73 1.01 5.35
CA LEU A 111 -13.05 -0.13 4.49
C LEU A 111 -13.86 -1.17 5.28
N GLY A 112 -14.86 -1.77 4.64
CA GLY A 112 -15.56 -2.91 5.23
C GLY A 112 -14.63 -4.11 5.38
N GLU A 113 -14.85 -4.90 6.43
CA GLU A 113 -14.05 -6.10 6.74
C GLU A 113 -14.04 -7.07 5.55
N GLY A 114 -12.87 -7.57 5.19
CA GLY A 114 -12.70 -8.49 4.08
C GLY A 114 -12.80 -7.83 2.71
N LEU A 115 -12.97 -6.50 2.60
CA LEU A 115 -12.84 -5.80 1.31
C LEU A 115 -11.40 -5.91 0.78
N LEU A 116 -10.42 -5.61 1.63
CA LEU A 116 -9.00 -5.77 1.36
C LEU A 116 -8.32 -6.49 2.53
N ASP A 117 -8.20 -7.81 2.44
CA ASP A 117 -7.56 -8.66 3.46
C ASP A 117 -6.19 -8.12 3.94
N VAL A 118 -5.37 -7.63 3.01
CA VAL A 118 -4.05 -7.09 3.35
C VAL A 118 -4.16 -5.84 4.23
N PHE A 119 -5.18 -5.00 3.98
CA PHE A 119 -5.42 -3.81 4.79
C PHE A 119 -5.89 -4.19 6.20
N ASP A 120 -6.82 -5.15 6.31
CA ASP A 120 -7.31 -5.63 7.60
C ASP A 120 -6.20 -6.26 8.44
N ARG A 121 -5.27 -7.00 7.80
CA ARG A 121 -4.13 -7.62 8.48
C ARG A 121 -3.12 -6.60 9.00
N LEU A 122 -2.90 -5.52 8.23
CA LEU A 122 -1.86 -4.55 8.52
C LEU A 122 -2.33 -3.46 9.46
N PHE A 123 -3.48 -2.86 9.19
CA PHE A 123 -3.96 -1.73 10.00
C PHE A 123 -4.97 -2.20 11.05
N GLY A 124 -5.72 -3.26 10.73
CA GLY A 124 -6.83 -3.77 11.53
C GLY A 124 -8.16 -3.62 10.79
N VAL A 125 -9.13 -4.44 11.19
CA VAL A 125 -10.49 -4.43 10.63
C VAL A 125 -11.15 -3.08 10.90
N ARG A 126 -11.80 -2.52 9.87
CA ARG A 126 -12.55 -1.26 9.95
C ARG A 126 -11.76 -0.14 10.60
N ARG A 127 -10.49 0.01 10.21
CA ARG A 127 -9.68 1.14 10.67
C ARG A 127 -9.94 2.37 9.83
N ASP A 128 -9.85 3.52 10.50
CA ASP A 128 -9.94 4.80 9.85
C ASP A 128 -8.69 5.05 9.02
N THR A 129 -8.90 5.31 7.75
CA THR A 129 -7.95 5.93 6.85
C THR A 129 -8.39 7.36 6.62
N PHE A 130 -7.49 8.30 6.82
CA PHE A 130 -7.74 9.72 6.55
C PHE A 130 -7.12 10.10 5.21
N VAL A 131 -7.90 10.79 4.38
CA VAL A 131 -7.47 11.26 3.06
C VAL A 131 -7.54 12.78 3.07
N ALA A 132 -6.41 13.48 2.99
CA ALA A 132 -6.36 14.93 2.83
C ALA A 132 -6.28 15.28 1.35
N VAL A 133 -7.20 16.10 0.86
CA VAL A 133 -7.24 16.56 -0.53
C VAL A 133 -6.99 18.05 -0.57
N GLY A 134 -5.92 18.44 -1.25
CA GLY A 134 -5.60 19.83 -1.58
C GLY A 134 -5.79 20.10 -3.07
N LYS A 135 -5.23 21.23 -3.54
CA LYS A 135 -5.28 21.63 -4.95
C LYS A 135 -4.49 20.67 -5.84
N ASP A 136 -3.23 20.42 -5.48
CA ASP A 136 -2.26 19.70 -6.33
C ASP A 136 -1.79 18.37 -5.70
N TYR A 137 -2.16 18.11 -4.45
CA TYR A 137 -1.68 16.95 -3.68
C TYR A 137 -2.80 16.25 -2.92
N VAL A 138 -2.66 14.94 -2.80
CA VAL A 138 -3.46 14.07 -1.95
C VAL A 138 -2.53 13.40 -0.94
N TRP A 139 -2.96 13.36 0.31
CA TRP A 139 -2.29 12.69 1.42
C TRP A 139 -3.21 11.61 1.97
N LEU A 140 -2.65 10.49 2.40
CA LEU A 140 -3.38 9.39 3.01
C LEU A 140 -2.66 8.94 4.26
N SER A 141 -3.39 8.61 5.31
CA SER A 141 -2.81 7.99 6.50
C SER A 141 -3.73 6.93 7.09
N SER A 142 -3.14 5.81 7.54
CA SER A 142 -3.82 4.68 8.17
C SER A 142 -3.02 4.19 9.37
N GLY A 143 -3.68 3.80 10.47
CA GLY A 143 -3.06 3.39 11.74
C GLY A 143 -3.74 4.03 12.95
N ASP A 144 -3.33 3.65 14.17
CA ASP A 144 -3.99 4.08 15.42
C ASP A 144 -4.00 5.60 15.64
N ASN A 145 -2.99 6.32 15.11
CA ASN A 145 -2.85 7.78 15.22
C ASN A 145 -2.87 8.46 13.84
N ALA A 146 -3.59 7.90 12.88
CA ALA A 146 -3.55 8.33 11.49
C ALA A 146 -3.91 9.83 11.29
N LEU A 147 -4.98 10.32 11.94
CA LEU A 147 -5.38 11.73 11.80
C LEU A 147 -4.32 12.69 12.33
N GLU A 148 -3.84 12.48 13.55
CA GLU A 148 -2.82 13.35 14.15
C GLU A 148 -1.49 13.28 13.40
N SER A 149 -1.10 12.09 12.93
CA SER A 149 0.09 11.91 12.10
C SER A 149 -0.04 12.64 10.77
N LEU A 150 -1.20 12.51 10.10
CA LEU A 150 -1.50 13.23 8.87
C LEU A 150 -1.44 14.74 9.06
N LYS A 151 -2.06 15.27 10.13
CA LYS A 151 -2.05 16.70 10.45
C LYS A 151 -0.64 17.20 10.72
N LYS A 152 0.16 16.44 11.48
CA LYS A 152 1.56 16.74 11.75
C LYS A 152 2.38 16.78 10.45
N SER A 153 2.21 15.80 9.58
CA SER A 153 2.87 15.80 8.27
C SER A 153 2.46 17.03 7.47
N LEU A 154 1.16 17.27 7.28
CA LEU A 154 0.64 18.44 6.56
C LEU A 154 1.18 19.78 7.10
N ALA A 155 1.31 19.92 8.42
CA ALA A 155 1.85 21.12 9.05
C ALA A 155 3.37 21.27 8.90
N ALA A 156 4.09 20.15 8.76
CA ALA A 156 5.54 20.12 8.56
C ALA A 156 5.94 20.25 7.08
N LEU A 157 5.00 20.32 6.14
CA LEU A 157 5.31 20.17 4.73
C LEU A 157 6.02 21.35 4.10
N ALA A 158 7.17 21.04 3.49
CA ALA A 158 7.42 21.44 2.12
C ALA A 158 6.78 20.39 1.19
N PRO A 159 6.11 20.76 0.08
CA PRO A 159 5.64 19.81 -0.92
C PRO A 159 6.77 18.86 -1.36
N PRO A 160 6.49 17.59 -1.71
CA PRO A 160 7.49 16.71 -2.30
C PRO A 160 8.23 17.44 -3.42
N ALA A 161 9.57 17.48 -3.37
CA ALA A 161 10.36 18.17 -4.38
C ALA A 161 10.13 17.51 -5.75
N ALA A 162 10.02 18.33 -6.79
CA ALA A 162 9.95 17.83 -8.17
C ALA A 162 11.18 16.97 -8.46
N THR A 163 10.94 15.72 -8.86
CA THR A 163 12.00 14.81 -9.31
C THR A 163 11.81 14.56 -10.80
N PRO A 164 12.90 14.30 -11.57
CA PRO A 164 12.77 13.94 -12.98
C PRO A 164 12.19 12.52 -13.18
N ALA A 165 11.83 11.81 -12.11
CA ALA A 165 11.11 10.54 -12.19
C ALA A 165 9.59 10.82 -12.23
N ALA A 166 8.90 10.12 -13.12
CA ALA A 166 7.46 10.20 -13.22
C ALA A 166 6.75 9.40 -12.10
N VAL A 167 7.46 8.47 -11.44
CA VAL A 167 7.12 7.82 -10.16
C VAL A 167 8.39 7.74 -9.34
N HIS A 168 8.34 8.21 -8.10
CA HIS A 168 9.33 7.93 -7.07
C HIS A 168 8.62 7.32 -5.87
N LEU A 169 9.02 6.11 -5.48
CA LEU A 169 8.49 5.37 -4.33
C LEU A 169 9.63 4.94 -3.42
N GLU A 170 9.54 5.28 -2.13
CA GLU A 170 10.44 4.81 -1.08
C GLU A 170 9.61 4.12 0.01
N ILE A 171 9.99 2.89 0.37
CA ILE A 171 9.32 2.08 1.39
C ILE A 171 10.36 1.48 2.34
N THR A 172 10.16 1.63 3.64
CA THR A 172 10.91 0.93 4.69
C THR A 172 10.15 -0.33 5.14
N MET A 173 10.78 -1.49 5.08
CA MET A 173 10.10 -2.80 5.19
C MET A 173 9.90 -3.31 6.62
N LEU A 174 10.70 -2.90 7.59
CA LEU A 174 10.70 -3.40 8.97
C LEU A 174 9.35 -3.21 9.69
N PRO A 175 8.69 -2.03 9.62
CA PRO A 175 7.37 -1.85 10.24
C PRO A 175 6.34 -2.85 9.71
N TRP A 176 6.34 -3.07 8.39
CA TRP A 176 5.43 -4.01 7.72
C TRP A 176 5.71 -5.46 8.13
N ALA A 177 6.99 -5.85 8.17
CA ALA A 177 7.40 -7.18 8.59
C ALA A 177 6.99 -7.47 10.04
N ARG A 178 7.14 -6.50 10.96
CA ARG A 178 6.71 -6.62 12.36
C ARG A 178 5.21 -6.84 12.47
N GLN A 179 4.42 -6.02 11.80
CA GLN A 179 2.97 -6.13 11.82
C GLN A 179 2.47 -7.47 11.26
N MET A 180 3.02 -7.89 10.11
CA MET A 180 2.66 -9.17 9.51
C MET A 180 3.01 -10.33 10.43
N ASN A 181 4.18 -10.30 11.07
CA ASN A 181 4.56 -11.34 12.01
C ASN A 181 3.66 -11.38 13.26
N ASP A 182 3.36 -10.22 13.86
CA ASP A 182 2.44 -10.12 15.00
C ASP A 182 1.05 -10.65 14.65
N PHE A 183 0.48 -10.23 13.51
CA PHE A 183 -0.80 -10.73 13.02
C PHE A 183 -0.82 -12.26 12.94
N TYR A 184 0.14 -12.86 12.23
CA TYR A 184 0.16 -14.32 12.03
C TYR A 184 0.50 -15.10 13.30
N SER A 185 1.25 -14.53 14.25
CA SER A 185 1.57 -15.19 15.53
C SER A 185 0.35 -15.44 16.42
N LYS A 186 -0.72 -14.65 16.21
CA LYS A 186 -1.98 -14.73 16.96
C LYS A 186 -3.01 -15.66 16.30
N GLN A 187 -2.74 -16.15 15.10
CA GLN A 187 -3.66 -16.99 14.34
C GLN A 187 -3.48 -18.46 14.69
N THR A 188 -4.56 -19.23 14.58
CA THR A 188 -4.47 -20.69 14.74
C THR A 188 -3.91 -21.32 13.46
N PRO A 189 -2.82 -22.10 13.51
CA PRO A 189 -2.30 -22.79 12.33
C PRO A 189 -3.33 -23.75 11.72
N PRO A 190 -3.36 -23.90 10.39
CA PRO A 190 -4.24 -24.87 9.74
C PRO A 190 -3.87 -26.31 10.14
N LYS A 191 -4.86 -27.20 10.18
CA LYS A 191 -4.67 -28.62 10.54
C LYS A 191 -4.26 -29.49 9.36
N GLU A 192 -4.70 -29.13 8.15
CA GLU A 192 -4.41 -29.88 6.93
C GLU A 192 -2.92 -29.88 6.62
N ARG A 193 -2.36 -31.05 6.28
CA ARG A 193 -0.92 -31.25 6.16
C ARG A 193 -0.24 -30.28 5.20
N GLU A 194 -0.80 -30.12 4.00
CA GLU A 194 -0.24 -29.22 2.98
C GLU A 194 -0.31 -27.75 3.41
N ALA A 195 -1.46 -27.34 3.95
CA ALA A 195 -1.65 -25.99 4.47
C ALA A 195 -0.73 -25.69 5.67
N LEU A 196 -0.51 -26.67 6.55
CA LEU A 196 0.40 -26.55 7.69
C LEU A 196 1.86 -26.45 7.22
N SER A 197 2.23 -27.18 6.17
CA SER A 197 3.57 -27.08 5.58
C SER A 197 3.80 -25.67 5.01
N ALA A 198 2.85 -25.17 4.21
CA ALA A 198 2.89 -23.81 3.67
C ALA A 198 2.91 -22.74 4.78
N TRP A 199 2.11 -22.93 5.84
CA TRP A 199 2.09 -22.05 7.01
C TRP A 199 3.47 -21.94 7.66
N LYS A 200 4.11 -23.09 7.95
CA LYS A 200 5.44 -23.14 8.57
C LYS A 200 6.52 -22.58 7.64
N ALA A 201 6.43 -22.80 6.34
CA ALA A 201 7.36 -22.20 5.38
C ALA A 201 7.24 -20.67 5.37
N ALA A 202 6.02 -20.15 5.34
CA ALA A 202 5.76 -18.72 5.41
C ALA A 202 6.19 -18.11 6.77
N GLU A 203 6.02 -18.84 7.87
CA GLU A 203 6.52 -18.45 9.20
C GLU A 203 8.05 -18.33 9.22
N ARG A 204 8.77 -19.33 8.69
CA ARG A 204 10.23 -19.26 8.57
C ARG A 204 10.68 -18.09 7.70
N SER A 205 9.97 -17.82 6.60
CA SER A 205 10.29 -16.68 5.73
C SER A 205 10.06 -15.34 6.43
N ARG A 206 8.94 -15.16 7.16
CA ARG A 206 8.69 -13.96 7.97
C ARG A 206 9.78 -13.75 9.02
N ALA A 207 10.20 -14.81 9.72
CA ALA A 207 11.27 -14.73 10.70
C ALA A 207 12.61 -14.30 10.07
N ARG A 208 12.97 -14.83 8.89
CA ARG A 208 14.17 -14.39 8.15
C ARG A 208 14.09 -12.93 7.72
N GLY A 209 12.92 -12.48 7.28
CA GLY A 209 12.65 -11.08 6.94
C GLY A 209 12.86 -10.16 8.12
N LEU A 210 12.22 -10.45 9.26
CA LEU A 210 12.42 -9.71 10.51
C LEU A 210 13.90 -9.62 10.90
N GLU A 211 14.57 -10.76 11.01
CA GLU A 211 15.99 -10.79 11.43
C GLU A 211 16.90 -10.10 10.40
N ALA A 212 16.51 -10.02 9.12
CA ALA A 212 17.24 -9.27 8.11
C ALA A 212 17.03 -7.76 8.27
N PHE A 213 15.79 -7.31 8.47
CA PHE A 213 15.43 -5.90 8.51
C PHE A 213 15.76 -5.24 9.86
N GLU A 214 15.78 -6.00 10.96
CA GLU A 214 16.20 -5.50 12.28
C GLU A 214 17.66 -5.02 12.34
N LYS A 215 18.48 -5.46 11.38
CA LYS A 215 19.86 -5.00 11.21
C LYS A 215 19.96 -3.70 10.38
N GLY A 216 18.83 -3.06 10.07
CA GLY A 216 18.71 -1.80 9.34
C GLY A 216 18.93 -1.91 7.83
N SER A 217 18.83 -0.75 7.17
CA SER A 217 18.99 -0.59 5.71
C SER A 217 17.99 -1.43 4.92
N ASP A 218 16.73 -1.35 5.28
CA ASP A 218 15.60 -2.15 4.77
C ASP A 218 14.68 -1.34 3.85
N SER A 219 15.22 -0.31 3.19
CA SER A 219 14.49 0.49 2.22
C SER A 219 14.51 -0.11 0.81
N ILE A 220 13.38 0.03 0.12
CA ILE A 220 13.21 -0.20 -1.31
C ILE A 220 12.89 1.14 -1.93
N VAL A 221 13.68 1.57 -2.91
CA VAL A 221 13.36 2.74 -3.74
C VAL A 221 13.10 2.31 -5.17
N VAL A 222 11.98 2.75 -5.72
CA VAL A 222 11.58 2.53 -7.11
C VAL A 222 11.40 3.87 -7.78
N ASP A 223 12.22 4.12 -8.79
CA ASP A 223 12.09 5.26 -9.70
C ASP A 223 11.59 4.76 -11.06
N VAL A 224 10.59 5.42 -11.63
CA VAL A 224 10.15 5.13 -12.99
C VAL A 224 10.16 6.41 -13.81
N LYS A 225 10.89 6.38 -14.91
CA LYS A 225 10.98 7.47 -15.90
C LYS A 225 10.27 7.06 -17.18
N ALA A 226 9.58 8.01 -17.80
CA ALA A 226 9.05 7.84 -19.16
C ALA A 226 10.00 8.56 -20.12
N GLU A 227 10.68 7.82 -21.00
CA GLU A 227 11.64 8.38 -21.95
C GLU A 227 11.48 7.68 -23.31
N ALA A 228 11.36 8.46 -24.39
CA ALA A 228 11.25 7.97 -25.76
C ALA A 228 10.18 6.87 -25.99
N GLY A 229 9.04 6.95 -25.27
CA GLY A 229 7.96 5.95 -25.36
C GLY A 229 8.19 4.67 -24.54
N HIS A 230 9.31 4.58 -23.81
CA HIS A 230 9.63 3.47 -22.92
C HIS A 230 9.50 3.87 -21.44
N LEU A 231 9.33 2.85 -20.59
CA LEU A 231 9.47 2.99 -19.15
C LEU A 231 10.85 2.52 -18.73
N LEU A 232 11.63 3.41 -18.15
CA LEU A 232 12.87 3.05 -17.47
C LEU A 232 12.60 2.98 -15.97
N THR A 233 12.64 1.77 -15.42
CA THR A 233 12.50 1.53 -13.97
C THR A 233 13.88 1.31 -13.36
N SER A 234 14.22 2.10 -12.35
CA SER A 234 15.37 1.86 -11.46
C SER A 234 14.85 1.37 -10.12
N VAL A 235 15.46 0.31 -9.60
CA VAL A 235 15.16 -0.21 -8.26
C VAL A 235 16.45 -0.20 -7.46
N ARG A 236 16.46 0.54 -6.35
CA ARG A 236 17.52 0.49 -5.34
C ARG A 236 17.03 -0.33 -4.16
N LEU A 237 17.75 -1.40 -3.88
CA LEU A 237 17.51 -2.26 -2.72
C LEU A 237 18.64 -2.04 -1.73
N ASP A 238 18.29 -1.67 -0.51
CA ASP A 238 19.30 -1.54 0.53
C ASP A 238 19.75 -2.89 1.10
N THR A 239 20.89 -2.87 1.81
CA THR A 239 21.59 -4.09 2.24
C THR A 239 20.76 -5.01 3.12
N GLY A 240 19.78 -4.51 3.86
CA GLY A 240 18.81 -5.29 4.62
C GLY A 240 17.86 -6.10 3.73
N ILE A 241 17.46 -5.57 2.57
CA ILE A 241 16.70 -6.30 1.56
C ILE A 241 17.57 -7.40 0.93
N LEU A 242 18.80 -7.06 0.54
CA LEU A 242 19.74 -8.03 -0.03
C LEU A 242 20.06 -9.16 0.96
N ARG A 243 20.18 -8.83 2.26
CA ARG A 243 20.37 -9.80 3.34
C ARG A 243 19.19 -10.75 3.45
N PHE A 244 17.95 -10.25 3.33
CA PHE A 244 16.77 -11.11 3.32
C PHE A 244 16.76 -12.05 2.11
N ILE A 245 17.00 -11.53 0.90
CA ILE A 245 17.08 -12.33 -0.33
C ILE A 245 18.14 -13.43 -0.20
N GLY A 246 19.34 -13.09 0.30
CA GLY A 246 20.41 -14.06 0.52
C GLY A 246 20.02 -15.16 1.51
N LYS A 247 19.27 -14.83 2.57
CA LYS A 247 18.75 -15.82 3.52
C LYS A 247 17.68 -16.73 2.91
N GLU A 248 16.79 -16.21 2.06
CA GLU A 248 15.80 -17.02 1.34
C GLU A 248 16.50 -17.97 0.35
N MET A 249 17.49 -17.49 -0.40
CA MET A 249 18.28 -18.33 -1.30
C MET A 249 19.04 -19.43 -0.55
N ALA A 250 19.68 -19.10 0.58
CA ALA A 250 20.39 -20.07 1.41
C ALA A 250 19.43 -21.12 2.00
N ALA A 251 18.25 -20.70 2.45
CA ALA A 251 17.22 -21.62 2.95
C ALA A 251 16.72 -22.55 1.83
N PHE A 252 16.44 -22.02 0.64
CA PHE A 252 16.04 -22.81 -0.51
C PHE A 252 17.10 -23.84 -0.89
N SER A 253 18.38 -23.44 -0.96
CA SER A 253 19.51 -24.33 -1.25
C SER A 253 19.57 -25.48 -0.24
N LYS A 254 19.53 -25.16 1.05
CA LYS A 254 19.59 -26.17 2.11
C LYS A 254 18.40 -27.13 2.10
N GLU A 255 17.19 -26.63 1.82
CA GLU A 255 15.96 -27.43 1.83
C GLU A 255 15.79 -28.29 0.57
N ASN A 256 16.39 -27.91 -0.58
CA ASN A 256 16.10 -28.56 -1.88
C ASN A 256 17.33 -29.12 -2.60
N LEU A 257 18.55 -28.66 -2.29
CA LEU A 257 19.78 -29.02 -3.02
C LEU A 257 20.81 -29.75 -2.16
N GLU A 258 20.78 -29.55 -0.84
CA GLU A 258 21.69 -30.22 0.12
C GLU A 258 21.03 -31.42 0.84
N ALA A 259 19.76 -31.70 0.56
CA ALA A 259 19.00 -32.80 1.18
C ALA A 259 19.14 -34.15 0.45
N GLU A 260 20.04 -34.24 -0.55
CA GLU A 260 20.54 -35.48 -1.16
C GLU A 260 21.86 -35.91 -0.51
#